data_AF-A0AAU4FFD4-F1
#
_entry.id   AF-A0AAU4FFD4-F1
#
_cell.length_a   1.000
_cell.length_b   1.000
_cell.length_c   1.000
_cell.angle_alpha   90.00
_cell.angle_beta   90.00
_cell.angle_gamma   90.00
#
_symmetry.space_group_name_H-M   'P 1'
#
loop_
_entity.id
_entity.type
_entity.pdbx_description
1 polymer ?
#
loop_
_entity_poly.entity_id
_entity_poly.type
_entity_poly.pdbx_seq_one_letter_code
_entity_poly.pdbx_strand_id
1 'polypeptide(L)'
;MEVASSPHLFDDLAPGRATTVVEFADLLQQVRSRSGKTYDEVCRWATEHGTTLAKSTLSDLLKGQRLPRDGHMVAILLACGLGSEALEPWKQARARLEAPPREHDLVIVRSDFDDFSRDLRDRLTEARQEVSDLRQREQDLAARLAKEEIKCRQLEADLERMRALRSPAGEESSPDEAQRESELQALHEREREHIENMRTELVLINRARQRAEEQMELVAAESTDSQQTSRVVDLLELHFERAEYERRRREDLAGRLENAQLRVSELQRILAMYQGPAQSEREAAPPAPQPPPTVCDLPHVSSSRWWHRLFARSS
;
A
#
# COMPACT_ATOMS: atom_id res chain seq x y z
N MET A 1 20.09 -39.97 -18.23
CA MET A 1 19.47 -38.87 -19.00
C MET A 1 19.83 -37.58 -18.28
N GLU A 2 20.92 -36.94 -18.70
CA GLU A 2 21.28 -35.59 -18.25
C GLU A 2 20.29 -34.60 -18.86
N VAL A 3 19.46 -34.00 -18.02
CA VAL A 3 18.66 -32.85 -18.41
C VAL A 3 19.62 -31.67 -18.46
N ALA A 4 19.93 -31.19 -19.67
CA ALA A 4 20.63 -29.94 -19.88
C ALA A 4 19.80 -28.82 -19.22
N SER A 5 20.13 -28.51 -17.96
CA SER A 5 19.61 -27.34 -17.25
C SER A 5 20.07 -26.13 -18.03
N SER A 6 19.16 -25.47 -18.75
CA SER A 6 19.44 -24.21 -19.43
C SER A 6 19.54 -23.13 -18.35
N PRO A 7 20.75 -22.68 -17.95
CA PRO A 7 20.93 -21.88 -16.74
C PRO A 7 20.32 -20.48 -16.87
N HIS A 8 20.12 -20.01 -18.10
CA HIS A 8 19.80 -18.60 -18.39
C HIS A 8 18.30 -18.26 -18.47
N LEU A 9 17.41 -19.24 -18.31
CA LEU A 9 15.96 -19.02 -18.51
C LEU A 9 15.31 -18.15 -17.40
N PHE A 10 16.02 -17.96 -16.30
CA PHE A 10 15.50 -17.32 -15.08
C PHE A 10 16.43 -16.23 -14.51
N ASP A 11 17.51 -15.87 -15.21
CA ASP A 11 18.54 -14.93 -14.73
C ASP A 11 18.00 -13.49 -14.52
N ASP A 12 16.88 -13.15 -15.16
CA ASP A 12 16.18 -11.86 -15.01
C ASP A 12 15.20 -11.83 -13.82
N LEU A 13 14.86 -12.99 -13.24
CA LEU A 13 14.00 -13.07 -12.07
C LEU A 13 14.82 -12.74 -10.82
N ALA A 14 14.57 -11.56 -10.24
CA ALA A 14 15.24 -11.09 -9.04
C ALA A 14 14.36 -11.32 -7.79
N PRO A 15 14.38 -12.51 -7.14
CA PRO A 15 13.56 -12.80 -5.98
C PRO A 15 13.82 -11.83 -4.82
N GLY A 16 15.03 -11.28 -4.72
CA GLY A 16 15.38 -10.28 -3.73
C GLY A 16 14.64 -8.94 -3.86
N ARG A 17 13.93 -8.68 -4.97
CA ARG A 17 13.10 -7.46 -5.11
C ARG A 17 11.69 -7.62 -4.56
N ALA A 18 11.23 -8.85 -4.30
CA ALA A 18 9.92 -9.07 -3.71
C ALA A 18 9.89 -8.54 -2.27
N THR A 19 8.95 -7.64 -2.02
CA THR A 19 8.65 -7.02 -0.72
C THR A 19 7.40 -7.62 -0.08
N THR A 20 6.53 -8.23 -0.89
CA THR A 20 5.29 -8.87 -0.43
C THR A 20 5.20 -10.36 -0.81
N VAL A 21 4.29 -11.08 -0.14
CA VAL A 21 4.00 -12.50 -0.44
C VAL A 21 3.40 -12.66 -1.85
N VAL A 22 2.60 -11.69 -2.29
CA VAL A 22 1.97 -11.70 -3.62
C VAL A 22 3.02 -11.52 -4.70
N GLU A 23 3.91 -10.54 -4.58
CA GLU A 23 5.02 -10.35 -5.52
C GLU A 23 5.92 -11.59 -5.60
N PHE A 24 6.16 -12.23 -4.46
CA PHE A 24 6.95 -13.47 -4.43
C PHE A 24 6.23 -14.62 -5.13
N ALA A 25 4.92 -14.75 -4.94
CA ALA A 25 4.11 -15.75 -5.63
C ALA A 25 4.02 -15.50 -7.15
N ASP A 26 3.94 -14.23 -7.56
CA ASP A 26 3.98 -13.85 -8.98
C ASP A 26 5.31 -14.25 -9.63
N LEU A 27 6.43 -14.09 -8.92
CA LEU A 27 7.73 -14.56 -9.39
C LEU A 27 7.75 -16.10 -9.50
N LEU A 28 7.21 -16.84 -8.53
CA LEU A 28 7.08 -18.31 -8.63
C LEU A 28 6.19 -18.74 -9.81
N GLN A 29 5.09 -18.00 -10.05
CA GLN A 29 4.20 -18.23 -11.16
C GLN A 29 4.88 -17.94 -12.50
N GLN A 30 5.74 -16.93 -12.58
CA GLN A 30 6.58 -16.67 -13.75
C GLN A 30 7.57 -17.80 -14.00
N VAL A 31 8.24 -18.32 -12.95
CA VAL A 31 9.12 -19.50 -13.07
C VAL A 31 8.36 -20.69 -13.65
N ARG A 32 7.17 -21.00 -13.12
CA ARG A 32 6.32 -22.09 -13.64
C ARG A 32 5.89 -21.86 -15.08
N SER A 33 5.50 -20.62 -15.41
CA SER A 33 4.97 -20.30 -16.75
C SER A 33 6.06 -20.39 -17.81
N ARG A 34 7.29 -20.00 -17.49
CA ARG A 34 8.47 -20.09 -18.37
C ARG A 34 8.99 -21.52 -18.52
N SER A 35 8.85 -22.36 -17.49
CA SER A 35 9.24 -23.78 -17.59
C SER A 35 8.24 -24.63 -18.39
N GLY A 36 7.06 -24.09 -18.71
CA GLY A 36 6.00 -24.80 -19.43
C GLY A 36 5.34 -25.93 -18.61
N LYS A 37 5.66 -26.05 -17.32
CA LYS A 37 5.14 -27.12 -16.46
C LYS A 37 3.70 -26.86 -16.03
N THR A 38 2.87 -27.88 -16.17
CA THR A 38 1.52 -27.91 -15.62
C THR A 38 1.54 -28.12 -14.12
N TYR A 39 0.45 -27.75 -13.43
CA TYR A 39 0.30 -27.98 -11.99
C TYR A 39 0.49 -29.45 -11.60
N ASP A 40 0.01 -30.37 -12.44
CA ASP A 40 0.06 -31.81 -12.19
C ASP A 40 1.49 -32.36 -12.29
N GLU A 41 2.28 -31.85 -13.24
CA GLU A 41 3.70 -32.20 -13.37
C GLU A 41 4.52 -31.74 -12.17
N VAL A 42 4.27 -30.52 -11.67
CA VAL A 42 4.96 -30.00 -10.48
C VAL A 42 4.61 -30.82 -9.24
N CYS A 43 3.33 -31.14 -9.03
CA CYS A 43 2.89 -31.93 -7.88
C CYS A 43 3.44 -33.36 -7.91
N ARG A 44 3.46 -33.98 -9.10
CA ARG A 44 4.05 -35.31 -9.31
C ARG A 44 5.55 -35.29 -9.02
N TRP A 45 6.29 -34.33 -9.59
CA TRP A 45 7.72 -34.19 -9.33
C TRP A 45 8.02 -34.02 -7.85
N ALA A 46 7.26 -33.15 -7.16
CA ALA A 46 7.43 -32.93 -5.72
C ALA A 46 7.24 -34.22 -4.93
N THR A 47 6.21 -35.02 -5.27
CA THR A 47 5.91 -36.29 -4.60
C THR A 47 7.00 -37.32 -4.83
N GLU A 48 7.52 -37.43 -6.05
CA GLU A 48 8.65 -38.31 -6.40
C GLU A 48 9.93 -37.95 -5.62
N HIS A 49 10.09 -36.68 -5.23
CA HIS A 49 11.23 -36.17 -4.48
C HIS A 49 10.92 -35.98 -2.98
N GLY A 50 9.91 -36.69 -2.46
CA GLY A 50 9.62 -36.78 -1.03
C GLY A 50 8.88 -35.57 -0.42
N THR A 51 8.36 -34.66 -1.26
CA THR A 51 7.56 -33.50 -0.83
C THR A 51 6.12 -33.62 -1.32
N THR A 52 5.17 -33.87 -0.42
CA THR A 52 3.75 -33.96 -0.81
C THR A 52 3.17 -32.57 -1.07
N LEU A 53 2.80 -32.29 -2.32
CA LEU A 53 2.20 -31.02 -2.72
C LEU A 53 0.86 -31.29 -3.43
N ALA A 54 -0.25 -30.97 -2.77
CA ALA A 54 -1.58 -31.08 -3.38
C ALA A 54 -1.80 -29.95 -4.41
N LYS A 55 -2.57 -30.23 -5.47
CA LYS A 55 -2.88 -29.27 -6.54
C LYS A 55 -3.55 -27.99 -6.03
N SER A 56 -4.47 -28.12 -5.06
CA SER A 56 -5.11 -26.98 -4.38
C SER A 56 -4.07 -26.14 -3.63
N THR A 57 -3.18 -26.79 -2.89
CA THR A 57 -2.10 -26.11 -2.16
C THR A 57 -1.17 -25.36 -3.11
N LEU A 58 -0.77 -25.97 -4.22
CA LEU A 58 0.07 -25.30 -5.22
C LEU A 58 -0.66 -24.08 -5.82
N SER A 59 -1.95 -24.20 -6.14
CA SER A 59 -2.77 -23.10 -6.61
C SER A 59 -2.82 -21.94 -5.60
N ASP A 60 -3.06 -22.23 -4.32
CA ASP A 60 -3.11 -21.19 -3.28
C ASP A 60 -1.77 -20.49 -3.11
N LEU A 61 -0.67 -21.24 -3.18
CA LEU A 61 0.69 -20.70 -3.09
C LEU A 61 1.02 -19.78 -4.27
N LEU A 62 0.69 -20.18 -5.50
CA LEU A 62 0.96 -19.37 -6.70
C LEU A 62 0.00 -18.19 -6.85
N LYS A 63 -1.12 -18.18 -6.13
CA LYS A 63 -2.01 -17.01 -6.00
C LYS A 63 -1.60 -16.05 -4.88
N GLY A 64 -0.51 -16.33 -4.16
CA GLY A 64 -0.04 -15.46 -3.07
C GLY A 64 -0.90 -15.49 -1.80
N GLN A 65 -1.79 -16.48 -1.65
CA GLN A 65 -2.67 -16.59 -0.48
C GLN A 65 -1.89 -16.86 0.82
N ARG A 66 -0.73 -17.49 0.71
CA ARG A 66 0.18 -17.75 1.83
C ARG A 66 1.61 -17.92 1.35
N LEU A 67 2.56 -17.59 2.22
CA LEU A 67 3.98 -17.79 1.93
C LEU A 67 4.28 -19.30 1.86
N PRO A 68 4.87 -19.82 0.76
CA PRO A 68 5.23 -21.22 0.67
C PRO A 68 6.24 -21.60 1.76
N ARG A 69 6.08 -22.80 2.32
CA ARG A 69 7.12 -23.41 3.18
C ARG A 69 8.38 -23.64 2.36
N ASP A 70 9.55 -23.63 3.01
CA ASP A 70 10.84 -23.77 2.33
C ASP A 70 10.87 -25.01 1.42
N GLY A 71 10.43 -26.17 1.93
CA GLY A 71 10.34 -27.41 1.15
C GLY A 71 9.40 -27.31 -0.06
N HIS A 72 8.24 -26.65 0.07
CA HIS A 72 7.32 -26.47 -1.06
C HIS A 72 7.89 -25.53 -2.12
N MET A 73 8.52 -24.43 -1.71
CA MET A 73 9.18 -23.49 -2.62
C MET A 73 10.30 -24.19 -3.40
N VAL A 74 11.19 -24.89 -2.69
CA VAL A 74 12.30 -25.63 -3.29
C VAL A 74 11.77 -26.69 -4.28
N ALA A 75 10.72 -27.41 -3.91
CA ALA A 75 10.12 -28.41 -4.80
C ALA A 75 9.52 -27.78 -6.07
N ILE A 76 8.85 -26.64 -5.97
CA ILE A 76 8.31 -25.92 -7.14
C ILE A 76 9.44 -25.46 -8.07
N LEU A 77 10.48 -24.84 -7.52
CA LEU A 77 11.60 -24.31 -8.31
C LEU A 77 12.38 -25.43 -9.01
N LEU A 78 12.70 -26.51 -8.31
CA LEU A 78 13.41 -27.65 -8.89
C LEU A 78 12.57 -28.39 -9.94
N ALA A 79 11.26 -28.55 -9.69
CA ALA A 79 10.34 -29.13 -10.69
C ALA A 79 10.29 -28.30 -11.99
N CYS A 80 10.49 -26.99 -11.89
CA CYS A 80 10.56 -26.07 -13.02
C CYS A 80 11.93 -26.01 -13.69
N GLY A 81 12.92 -26.79 -13.21
CA GLY A 81 14.26 -26.85 -13.79
C GLY A 81 15.22 -25.78 -13.26
N LEU A 82 14.89 -25.11 -12.15
CA LEU A 82 15.82 -24.18 -11.52
C LEU A 82 16.98 -24.95 -10.86
N GLY A 83 18.23 -24.58 -11.15
CA GLY A 83 19.39 -25.20 -10.54
C GLY A 83 19.50 -24.92 -9.03
N SER A 84 20.21 -25.78 -8.30
CA SER A 84 20.40 -25.65 -6.84
C SER A 84 21.08 -24.33 -6.44
N GLU A 85 21.99 -23.82 -7.27
CA GLU A 85 22.69 -22.54 -7.05
C GLU A 85 21.74 -21.34 -7.06
N ALA A 86 20.71 -21.41 -7.91
CA ALA A 86 19.70 -20.37 -8.01
C ALA A 86 18.67 -20.44 -6.87
N LEU A 87 18.69 -21.45 -5.98
CA LEU A 87 17.74 -21.52 -4.85
C LEU A 87 18.09 -20.56 -3.71
N GLU A 88 19.35 -20.22 -3.54
CA GLU A 88 19.81 -19.44 -2.38
C GLU A 88 19.21 -18.01 -2.35
N PRO A 89 19.16 -17.25 -3.47
CA PRO A 89 18.46 -15.97 -3.51
C PRO A 89 16.96 -16.07 -3.18
N TRP A 90 16.30 -17.18 -3.55
CA TRP A 90 14.88 -17.40 -3.24
C TRP A 90 14.66 -17.72 -1.77
N LYS A 91 15.55 -18.51 -1.16
CA LYS A 91 15.55 -18.77 0.28
C LYS A 91 15.75 -17.49 1.09
N GLN A 92 16.69 -16.63 0.67
CA GLN A 92 16.93 -15.34 1.32
C GLN A 92 15.73 -14.39 1.19
N ALA A 93 15.12 -14.32 0.01
CA ALA A 93 13.91 -13.53 -0.21
C ALA A 93 12.75 -14.06 0.64
N ARG A 94 12.51 -15.37 0.66
CA ARG A 94 11.50 -16.00 1.52
C ARG A 94 11.76 -15.71 3.00
N ALA A 95 13.00 -15.85 3.47
CA ALA A 95 13.36 -15.60 4.87
C ALA A 95 13.11 -14.14 5.28
N ARG A 96 13.37 -13.18 4.38
CA ARG A 96 12.98 -11.78 4.59
C ARG A 96 11.48 -11.58 4.71
N LEU A 97 10.70 -12.24 3.86
CA LEU A 97 9.23 -12.19 3.90
C LEU A 97 8.65 -12.97 5.09
N GLU A 98 9.42 -13.92 5.63
CA GLU A 98 9.09 -14.70 6.83
C GLU A 98 9.36 -13.90 8.11
N ALA A 99 10.40 -13.07 8.13
CA ALA A 99 10.69 -12.17 9.23
C ALA A 99 9.50 -11.20 9.45
N PRO A 100 9.21 -10.83 10.71
CA PRO A 100 8.21 -9.81 10.97
C PRO A 100 8.63 -8.52 10.26
N PRO A 101 7.68 -7.76 9.68
CA PRO A 101 7.98 -6.47 9.07
C PRO A 101 8.74 -5.63 10.10
N ARG A 102 9.82 -4.97 9.65
CA ARG A 102 10.55 -4.08 10.55
C ARG A 102 9.60 -2.96 10.95
N GLU A 103 9.71 -2.47 12.17
CA GLU A 103 8.86 -1.38 12.67
C GLU A 103 8.83 -0.17 11.71
N HIS A 104 9.95 0.08 11.02
CA HIS A 104 10.08 1.08 9.96
C HIS A 104 9.17 0.84 8.74
N ASP A 105 8.93 -0.41 8.33
CA ASP A 105 8.09 -0.74 7.18
C ASP A 105 6.61 -0.48 7.51
N LEU A 106 6.20 -0.71 8.77
CA LEU A 106 4.85 -0.39 9.24
C LEU A 106 4.63 1.13 9.36
N VAL A 107 5.68 1.89 9.69
CA VAL A 107 5.62 3.36 9.74
C VAL A 107 5.43 3.96 8.35
N ILE A 108 6.12 3.42 7.32
CA ILE A 108 5.96 3.89 5.93
C ILE A 108 4.52 3.64 5.45
N VAL A 109 4.01 2.42 5.59
CA VAL A 109 2.65 2.07 5.13
C VAL A 109 1.59 2.92 5.82
N ARG A 110 1.78 3.23 7.11
CA ARG A 110 0.88 4.10 7.87
C ARG A 110 0.97 5.56 7.42
N SER A 111 2.18 6.06 7.15
CA SER A 111 2.38 7.42 6.61
C SER A 111 1.73 7.59 5.24
N ASP A 112 1.94 6.64 4.33
CA ASP A 112 1.35 6.68 2.99
C ASP A 112 -0.18 6.66 3.06
N PHE A 113 -0.75 5.88 3.98
CA PHE A 113 -2.19 5.84 4.23
C PHE A 113 -2.71 7.15 4.83
N ASP A 114 -2.00 7.73 5.80
CA ASP A 114 -2.39 9.01 6.43
C ASP A 114 -2.32 10.17 5.42
N ASP A 115 -1.33 10.16 4.54
CA ASP A 115 -1.17 11.16 3.47
C ASP A 115 -2.25 11.00 2.39
N PHE A 116 -2.56 9.76 1.96
CA PHE A 116 -3.69 9.49 1.07
C PHE A 116 -5.02 9.93 1.70
N SER A 117 -5.24 9.61 2.98
CA SER A 117 -6.45 9.99 3.72
C SER A 117 -6.55 11.50 3.94
N ARG A 118 -5.43 12.22 3.99
CA ARG A 118 -5.38 13.68 4.05
C ARG A 118 -5.76 14.28 2.69
N ASP A 119 -5.11 13.84 1.62
CA ASP A 119 -5.38 14.27 0.24
C ASP A 119 -6.85 14.07 -0.14
N LEU A 120 -7.46 12.92 0.20
CA LEU A 120 -8.86 12.67 -0.10
C LEU A 120 -9.82 13.59 0.69
N ARG A 121 -9.51 13.91 1.95
CA ARG A 121 -10.28 14.88 2.75
C ARG A 121 -10.14 16.30 2.21
N ASP A 122 -8.95 16.67 1.77
CA ASP A 122 -8.67 17.98 1.19
C ASP A 122 -9.48 18.15 -0.11
N ARG A 123 -9.45 17.17 -1.02
CA ARG A 123 -10.26 17.15 -2.25
C ARG A 123 -11.76 17.22 -1.99
N LEU A 124 -12.26 16.49 -0.99
CA LEU A 124 -13.67 16.55 -0.61
C LEU A 124 -14.06 17.94 -0.07
N THR A 125 -13.15 18.58 0.66
CA THR A 125 -13.35 19.93 1.21
C THR A 125 -13.36 20.97 0.09
N GLU A 126 -12.43 20.87 -0.86
CA GLU A 126 -12.38 21.70 -2.06
C GLU A 126 -13.64 21.56 -2.92
N ALA A 127 -14.07 20.32 -3.22
CA ALA A 127 -15.27 20.07 -4.00
C ALA A 127 -16.53 20.62 -3.32
N ARG A 128 -16.65 20.51 -1.99
CA ARG A 128 -17.75 21.10 -1.22
C ARG A 128 -17.74 22.63 -1.31
N GLN A 129 -16.57 23.24 -1.23
CA GLN A 129 -16.44 24.69 -1.37
C GLN A 129 -16.85 25.15 -2.77
N GLU A 130 -16.42 24.43 -3.82
CA GLU A 130 -16.80 24.74 -5.20
C GLU A 130 -18.32 24.67 -5.41
N VAL A 131 -18.99 23.62 -4.92
CA VAL A 131 -20.46 23.52 -4.99
C VAL A 131 -21.13 24.67 -4.23
N SER A 132 -20.60 25.06 -3.07
CA SER A 132 -21.10 26.19 -2.29
C SER A 132 -20.97 27.51 -3.07
N ASP A 133 -19.82 27.78 -3.67
CA ASP A 133 -19.56 28.99 -4.45
C ASP A 133 -20.48 29.07 -5.68
N LEU A 134 -20.69 27.95 -6.37
CA LEU A 134 -21.60 27.87 -7.51
C LEU A 134 -23.06 28.12 -7.10
N ARG A 135 -23.51 27.59 -5.96
CA ARG A 135 -24.85 27.88 -5.40
C ARG A 135 -25.01 29.36 -5.06
N GLN A 136 -23.99 29.99 -4.48
CA GLN A 136 -24.04 31.41 -4.19
C GLN A 136 -24.14 32.24 -5.48
N ARG A 137 -23.34 31.92 -6.49
CA ARG A 137 -23.40 32.59 -7.82
C ARG A 137 -24.75 32.39 -8.51
N GLU A 138 -25.34 31.19 -8.43
CA GLU A 138 -26.69 30.89 -8.91
C GLU A 138 -27.72 31.81 -8.25
N GLN A 139 -27.70 31.92 -6.92
CA GLN A 139 -28.61 32.78 -6.16
C GLN A 139 -28.45 34.26 -6.50
N ASP A 140 -27.21 34.75 -6.58
CA ASP A 140 -26.92 36.14 -6.91
C ASP A 140 -27.39 36.49 -8.34
N LEU A 141 -27.13 35.62 -9.31
CA LEU A 141 -27.56 35.81 -10.69
C LEU A 141 -29.09 35.74 -10.82
N ALA A 142 -29.74 34.79 -10.14
CA ALA A 142 -31.20 34.70 -10.11
C ALA A 142 -31.84 35.95 -9.48
N ALA A 143 -31.26 36.48 -8.40
CA ALA A 143 -31.73 37.72 -7.78
C ALA A 143 -31.57 38.94 -8.69
N ARG A 144 -30.49 39.01 -9.47
CA ARG A 144 -30.29 40.05 -10.50
C ARG A 144 -31.29 39.92 -11.64
N LEU A 145 -31.45 38.70 -12.17
CA LEU A 145 -32.43 38.39 -13.22
C LEU A 145 -33.84 38.81 -12.81
N ALA A 146 -34.27 38.50 -11.58
CA ALA A 146 -35.58 38.89 -11.08
C ALA A 146 -35.78 40.42 -11.04
N LYS A 147 -34.74 41.19 -10.73
CA LYS A 147 -34.80 42.67 -10.76
C LYS A 147 -34.95 43.18 -12.19
N GLU A 148 -34.19 42.66 -13.14
CA GLU A 148 -34.28 43.07 -14.54
C GLU A 148 -35.61 42.66 -15.18
N GLU A 149 -36.15 41.49 -14.85
CA GLU A 149 -37.49 41.08 -15.28
C GLU A 149 -38.60 42.02 -14.79
N ILE A 150 -38.45 42.62 -13.61
CA ILE A 150 -39.37 43.66 -13.13
C ILE A 150 -39.22 44.93 -13.96
N LYS A 151 -37.98 45.36 -14.26
CA LYS A 151 -37.74 46.54 -15.12
C LYS A 151 -38.31 46.35 -16.52
N CYS A 152 -38.09 45.18 -17.13
CA CYS A 152 -38.64 44.86 -18.45
C CYS A 152 -40.18 44.91 -18.45
N ARG A 153 -40.84 44.39 -17.40
CA ARG A 153 -42.30 44.48 -17.24
C ARG A 153 -42.79 45.91 -17.06
N GLN A 154 -42.03 46.76 -16.38
CA GLN A 154 -42.35 48.19 -16.25
C GLN A 154 -42.27 48.91 -17.61
N LEU A 155 -41.22 48.65 -18.39
CA LEU A 155 -41.07 49.20 -19.75
C LEU A 155 -42.20 48.76 -20.68
N GLU A 156 -42.61 47.49 -20.61
CA GLU A 156 -43.73 46.96 -21.38
C GLU A 156 -45.05 47.68 -21.01
N ALA A 157 -45.31 47.86 -19.71
CA ALA A 157 -46.47 48.61 -19.24
C ALA A 157 -46.43 50.10 -19.65
N ASP A 158 -45.25 50.72 -19.69
CA ASP A 158 -45.09 52.10 -20.19
C ASP A 158 -45.39 52.20 -21.69
N LEU A 159 -44.91 51.25 -22.49
CA LEU A 159 -45.23 51.16 -23.92
C LEU A 159 -46.74 50.97 -24.15
N GLU A 160 -47.39 50.10 -23.38
CA GLU A 160 -48.85 49.90 -23.45
C GLU A 160 -49.61 51.18 -23.07
N ARG A 161 -49.18 51.88 -22.01
CA ARG A 161 -49.76 53.16 -21.61
C ARG A 161 -49.63 54.21 -22.71
N MET A 162 -48.47 54.33 -23.35
CA MET A 162 -48.26 55.24 -24.48
C MET A 162 -49.17 54.90 -25.67
N ARG A 163 -49.28 53.61 -26.01
CA ARG A 163 -50.16 53.16 -27.11
C ARG A 163 -51.63 53.37 -26.82
N ALA A 164 -52.06 53.21 -25.58
CA ALA A 164 -53.46 53.44 -25.17
C ALA A 164 -53.85 54.93 -25.21
N LEU A 165 -52.90 55.84 -24.95
CA LEU A 165 -53.13 57.28 -25.06
C LEU A 165 -53.22 57.76 -26.53
N ARG A 166 -52.70 56.99 -27.49
CA ARG A 166 -52.85 57.28 -28.92
C ARG A 166 -54.32 57.09 -29.30
N SER A 167 -55.03 58.21 -29.46
CA SER A 167 -56.47 58.21 -29.76
C SER A 167 -56.76 57.44 -31.06
N PRO A 168 -57.82 56.61 -31.12
CA PRO A 168 -58.22 55.93 -32.36
C PRO A 168 -58.78 56.90 -33.41
N ALA A 169 -59.04 58.16 -33.04
CA ALA A 169 -59.69 59.17 -33.88
C ALA A 169 -58.70 59.92 -34.79
N GLY A 170 -57.88 59.21 -35.57
CA GLY A 170 -57.23 59.73 -36.79
C GLY A 170 -56.31 60.97 -36.68
N GLU A 171 -56.04 61.51 -35.50
CA GLU A 171 -55.05 62.57 -35.33
C GLU A 171 -53.65 61.96 -35.54
N GLU A 172 -52.96 62.43 -36.58
CA GLU A 172 -51.58 62.04 -36.87
C GLU A 172 -50.72 62.30 -35.62
N SER A 173 -50.17 61.25 -35.00
CA SER A 173 -49.27 61.40 -33.85
C SER A 173 -48.12 62.33 -34.20
N SER A 174 -47.78 63.20 -33.26
CA SER A 174 -46.63 64.09 -33.39
C SER A 174 -45.37 63.25 -33.67
N PRO A 175 -44.50 63.66 -34.61
CA PRO A 175 -43.27 62.92 -34.91
C PRO A 175 -42.39 62.69 -33.68
N ASP A 176 -42.45 63.60 -32.68
CA ASP A 176 -41.74 63.45 -31.40
C ASP A 176 -42.29 62.28 -30.56
N GLU A 177 -43.62 62.04 -30.56
CA GLU A 177 -44.22 60.91 -29.86
C GLU A 177 -43.87 59.57 -30.52
N ALA A 178 -43.85 59.53 -31.85
CA ALA A 178 -43.43 58.35 -32.60
C ALA A 178 -41.94 58.01 -32.34
N GLN A 179 -41.08 59.03 -32.25
CA GLN A 179 -39.67 58.85 -31.91
C GLN A 179 -39.52 58.31 -30.48
N ARG A 180 -40.22 58.88 -29.49
CA ARG A 180 -40.18 58.40 -28.10
C ARG A 180 -40.68 56.96 -27.95
N GLU A 181 -41.75 56.59 -28.66
CA GLU A 181 -42.23 55.19 -28.69
C GLU A 181 -41.16 54.25 -29.26
N SER A 182 -40.51 54.66 -30.36
CA SER A 182 -39.43 53.87 -30.97
C SER A 182 -38.21 53.71 -30.04
N GLU A 183 -37.83 54.77 -29.32
CA GLU A 183 -36.73 54.72 -28.34
C GLU A 183 -37.05 53.79 -27.17
N LEU A 184 -38.25 53.87 -26.60
CA LEU A 184 -38.70 52.96 -25.54
C LEU A 184 -38.79 51.51 -26.01
N GLN A 185 -39.25 51.29 -27.25
CA GLN A 185 -39.28 49.95 -27.83
C GLN A 185 -37.87 49.38 -28.01
N ALA A 186 -36.91 50.19 -28.45
CA ALA A 186 -35.51 49.78 -28.56
C ALA A 186 -34.88 49.47 -27.18
N LEU A 187 -35.20 50.26 -26.15
CA LEU A 187 -34.76 49.99 -24.77
C LEU A 187 -35.34 48.68 -24.24
N HIS A 188 -36.63 48.45 -24.44
CA HIS A 188 -37.29 47.22 -24.03
C HIS A 188 -36.71 45.99 -24.74
N GLU A 189 -36.40 46.07 -26.04
CA GLU A 189 -35.77 44.95 -26.77
C GLU A 189 -34.37 44.65 -26.25
N ARG A 190 -33.55 45.68 -25.96
CA ARG A 190 -32.23 45.51 -25.34
C ARG A 190 -32.33 44.85 -23.96
N GLU A 191 -33.31 45.23 -23.17
CA GLU A 191 -33.53 44.65 -21.84
C GLU A 191 -33.96 43.17 -21.94
N ARG A 192 -34.82 42.83 -22.90
CA ARG A 192 -35.19 41.43 -23.19
C ARG A 192 -33.99 40.60 -23.58
N GLU A 193 -33.14 41.11 -24.46
CA GLU A 193 -31.89 40.45 -24.85
C GLU A 193 -30.96 40.25 -23.65
N HIS A 194 -30.82 41.27 -22.80
CA HIS A 194 -30.02 41.18 -21.57
C HIS A 194 -30.54 40.10 -20.61
N ILE A 195 -31.85 40.03 -20.40
CA ILE A 195 -32.52 38.98 -19.60
C ILE A 195 -32.25 37.58 -20.17
N GLU A 196 -32.34 37.42 -21.49
CA GLU A 196 -32.12 36.11 -22.14
C GLU A 196 -30.66 35.66 -22.03
N ASN A 197 -29.72 36.60 -22.13
CA ASN A 197 -28.31 36.33 -21.87
C ASN A 197 -28.06 35.88 -20.42
N MET A 198 -28.65 36.56 -19.43
CA MET A 198 -28.55 36.14 -18.02
C MET A 198 -29.19 34.78 -17.76
N ARG A 199 -30.32 34.45 -18.40
CA ARG A 199 -30.93 33.12 -18.31
C ARG A 199 -30.01 32.04 -18.86
N THR A 200 -29.35 32.32 -19.98
CA THR A 200 -28.37 31.42 -20.58
C THR A 200 -27.18 31.19 -19.62
N GLU A 201 -26.65 32.25 -19.01
CA GLU A 201 -25.60 32.15 -18.00
C GLU A 201 -26.03 31.30 -16.79
N LEU A 202 -27.26 31.49 -16.31
CA LEU A 202 -27.81 30.71 -15.19
C LEU A 202 -27.87 29.21 -15.51
N VAL A 203 -28.26 28.85 -16.74
CA VAL A 203 -28.25 27.45 -17.20
C VAL A 203 -26.83 26.88 -17.20
N LEU A 204 -25.82 27.66 -17.58
CA LEU A 204 -24.42 27.22 -17.57
C LEU A 204 -23.92 27.01 -16.13
N ILE A 205 -24.23 27.91 -15.21
CA ILE A 205 -23.88 27.78 -13.79
C ILE A 205 -24.53 26.54 -13.19
N ASN A 206 -25.82 26.29 -13.49
CA ASN A 206 -26.53 25.10 -12.99
C ASN A 206 -25.91 23.80 -13.49
N ARG A 207 -25.50 23.75 -14.76
CA ARG A 207 -24.77 22.60 -15.31
C ARG A 207 -23.40 22.41 -14.66
N ALA A 208 -22.68 23.50 -14.40
CA ALA A 208 -21.40 23.44 -13.70
C ALA A 208 -21.59 22.92 -12.27
N ARG A 209 -22.61 23.41 -11.55
CA ARG A 209 -22.96 22.94 -10.20
C ARG A 209 -23.27 21.44 -10.19
N GLN A 210 -24.09 20.97 -11.13
CA GLN A 210 -24.44 19.56 -11.22
C GLN A 210 -23.20 18.67 -11.45
N ARG A 211 -22.29 19.08 -12.34
CA ARG A 211 -21.03 18.35 -12.55
C ARG A 211 -20.14 18.33 -11.30
N ALA A 212 -20.06 19.44 -10.57
CA ALA A 212 -19.32 19.50 -9.32
C ALA A 212 -19.95 18.61 -8.23
N GLU A 213 -21.28 18.54 -8.17
CA GLU A 213 -22.01 17.62 -7.29
C GLU A 213 -21.75 16.15 -7.67
N GLU A 214 -21.78 15.80 -8.96
CA GLU A 214 -21.44 14.45 -9.45
C GLU A 214 -19.98 14.08 -9.13
N GLN A 215 -19.02 15.01 -9.31
CA GLN A 215 -17.63 14.79 -8.93
C GLN A 215 -17.45 14.60 -7.42
N MET A 216 -18.15 15.40 -6.61
CA MET A 216 -18.15 15.24 -5.15
C MET A 216 -18.71 13.87 -4.75
N GLU A 217 -19.77 13.38 -5.41
CA GLU A 217 -20.30 12.03 -5.18
C GLU A 217 -19.29 10.95 -5.56
N LEU A 218 -18.55 11.10 -6.66
CA LEU A 218 -17.48 10.16 -7.05
C LEU A 218 -16.36 10.14 -6.01
N VAL A 219 -15.88 11.29 -5.53
CA VAL A 219 -14.85 11.37 -4.48
C VAL A 219 -15.38 10.81 -3.15
N ALA A 220 -16.65 11.06 -2.82
CA ALA A 220 -17.29 10.48 -1.65
C ALA A 220 -17.45 8.95 -1.79
N ALA A 221 -17.73 8.44 -2.99
CA ALA A 221 -17.77 7.01 -3.28
C ALA A 221 -16.38 6.38 -3.18
N GLU A 222 -15.31 7.04 -3.62
CA GLU A 222 -13.93 6.60 -3.38
C GLU A 222 -13.60 6.54 -1.88
N SER A 223 -14.18 7.44 -1.08
CA SER A 223 -14.04 7.43 0.39
C SER A 223 -14.79 6.28 1.06
N THR A 224 -15.97 5.92 0.53
CA THR A 224 -16.85 4.88 1.09
C THR A 224 -16.61 3.51 0.48
N ASP A 225 -15.88 3.40 -0.63
CA ASP A 225 -15.30 2.16 -1.14
C ASP A 225 -14.13 1.75 -0.23
N SER A 226 -14.58 1.46 0.99
CA SER A 226 -13.94 0.89 2.14
C SER A 226 -13.32 -0.46 1.84
N GLN A 227 -13.23 -0.91 0.58
CA GLN A 227 -12.41 -2.05 0.19
C GLN A 227 -10.91 -1.72 0.31
N GLN A 228 -10.48 -0.47 0.13
CA GLN A 228 -9.08 -0.13 0.39
C GLN A 228 -8.78 -0.01 1.90
N THR A 229 -9.66 0.60 2.69
CA THR A 229 -9.53 0.62 4.15
C THR A 229 -9.73 -0.76 4.75
N SER A 230 -10.67 -1.57 4.26
CA SER A 230 -10.82 -2.99 4.64
C SER A 230 -9.57 -3.76 4.25
N ARG A 231 -8.98 -3.58 3.07
CA ARG A 231 -7.71 -4.26 2.72
C ARG A 231 -6.55 -3.86 3.61
N VAL A 232 -6.46 -2.59 4.00
CA VAL A 232 -5.44 -2.11 4.94
C VAL A 232 -5.71 -2.64 6.35
N VAL A 233 -6.96 -2.67 6.80
CA VAL A 233 -7.37 -3.27 8.08
C VAL A 233 -7.14 -4.78 8.08
N ASP A 234 -7.51 -5.50 7.03
CA ASP A 234 -7.28 -6.93 6.83
C ASP A 234 -5.77 -7.23 6.81
N LEU A 235 -4.96 -6.39 6.15
CA LEU A 235 -3.49 -6.48 6.18
C LEU A 235 -2.96 -6.26 7.59
N LEU A 236 -3.44 -5.24 8.29
CA LEU A 236 -3.02 -4.93 9.67
C LEU A 236 -3.46 -6.03 10.64
N GLU A 237 -4.66 -6.61 10.49
CA GLU A 237 -5.16 -7.74 11.27
C GLU A 237 -4.33 -9.00 10.99
N LEU A 238 -4.05 -9.33 9.72
CA LEU A 238 -3.13 -10.42 9.34
C LEU A 238 -1.74 -10.22 9.93
N HIS A 239 -1.24 -8.98 9.95
CA HIS A 239 0.05 -8.65 10.56
C HIS A 239 0.01 -8.79 12.08
N PHE A 240 -1.09 -8.40 12.73
CA PHE A 240 -1.27 -8.51 14.17
C PHE A 240 -1.39 -9.97 14.61
N GLU A 241 -2.20 -10.77 13.91
CA GLU A 241 -2.33 -12.22 14.13
C GLU A 241 -0.98 -12.93 13.96
N ARG A 242 -0.21 -12.53 12.95
CA ARG A 242 1.13 -13.09 12.71
C ARG A 242 2.12 -12.71 13.82
N ALA A 243 2.08 -11.48 14.33
CA ALA A 243 2.92 -11.05 15.44
C ALA A 243 2.56 -11.78 16.75
N GLU A 244 1.27 -11.94 17.04
CA GLU A 244 0.75 -12.75 18.15
C GLU A 244 1.20 -14.22 18.04
N TYR A 245 1.14 -14.80 16.84
CA TYR A 245 1.62 -16.16 16.58
C TYR A 245 3.13 -16.29 16.88
N GLU A 246 3.95 -15.35 16.41
CA GLU A 246 5.38 -15.36 16.69
C GLU A 246 5.69 -15.21 18.19
N ARG A 247 4.93 -14.37 18.90
CA ARG A 247 5.05 -14.22 20.35
C ARG A 247 4.82 -15.54 21.06
N ARG A 248 3.70 -16.21 20.76
CA ARG A 248 3.37 -17.54 21.33
C ARG A 248 4.44 -18.58 21.01
N ARG A 249 4.96 -18.56 19.78
CA ARG A 249 6.05 -19.46 19.37
C ARG A 249 7.33 -19.21 20.16
N ARG A 250 7.68 -17.94 20.45
CA ARG A 250 8.85 -17.60 21.28
C ARG A 250 8.66 -18.06 22.72
N GLU A 251 7.46 -17.89 23.27
CA GLU A 251 7.12 -18.35 24.62
C GLU A 251 7.21 -19.89 24.73
N ASP A 252 6.70 -20.64 23.74
CA ASP A 252 6.83 -22.10 23.69
C ASP A 252 8.29 -22.54 23.58
N LEU A 253 9.09 -21.88 22.72
CA LEU A 253 10.52 -22.18 22.60
C LEU A 253 11.30 -21.88 23.88
N ALA A 254 10.99 -20.78 24.57
CA ALA A 254 11.58 -20.45 25.86
C ALA A 254 11.26 -21.52 26.91
N GLY A 255 10.01 -21.97 26.99
CA GLY A 255 9.61 -23.06 27.90
C GLY A 255 10.31 -24.39 27.59
N ARG A 256 10.49 -24.73 26.31
CA ARG A 256 11.27 -25.93 25.91
C ARG A 256 12.74 -25.81 26.27
N LEU A 257 13.35 -24.63 26.13
CA LEU A 257 14.73 -24.37 26.51
C LEU A 257 14.94 -24.52 28.02
N GLU A 258 14.04 -23.95 28.82
CA GLU A 258 14.05 -24.06 30.28
C GLU A 258 13.93 -25.53 30.73
N ASN A 259 13.03 -26.29 30.11
CA ASN A 259 12.89 -27.72 30.37
C ASN A 259 14.16 -28.52 30.00
N ALA A 260 14.77 -28.19 28.85
CA ALA A 260 16.03 -28.81 28.44
C ALA A 260 17.17 -28.48 29.42
N GLN A 261 17.26 -27.25 29.91
CA GLN A 261 18.26 -26.84 30.92
C GLN A 261 18.04 -27.55 32.27
N LEU A 262 16.79 -27.74 32.69
CA LEU A 262 16.45 -28.54 33.87
C LEU A 262 16.95 -29.99 33.70
N ARG A 263 16.69 -30.62 32.55
CA ARG A 263 17.18 -31.97 32.24
C ARG A 263 18.70 -32.07 32.23
N VAL A 264 19.38 -31.09 31.64
CA VAL A 264 20.85 -31.04 31.64
C VAL A 264 21.38 -30.91 33.08
N SER A 265 20.77 -30.05 33.88
CA SER A 265 21.13 -29.86 35.30
C SER A 265 20.89 -31.13 36.11
N GLU A 266 19.79 -31.84 35.85
CA GLU A 266 19.48 -33.13 36.47
C GLU A 266 20.48 -34.22 36.07
N LEU A 267 20.83 -34.32 34.79
CA LEU A 267 21.86 -35.23 34.30
C LEU A 267 23.25 -34.92 34.89
N GLN A 268 23.61 -33.64 35.03
CA GLN A 268 24.85 -33.21 35.69
C GLN A 268 24.85 -33.63 37.16
N ARG A 269 23.72 -33.48 37.86
CA ARG A 269 23.57 -33.92 39.26
C ARG A 269 23.72 -35.44 39.39
N ILE A 270 23.13 -36.21 38.47
CA ILE A 270 23.29 -37.66 38.40
C ILE A 270 24.75 -38.03 38.13
N LEU A 271 25.41 -37.41 37.15
CA LEU A 271 26.83 -37.62 36.85
C LEU A 271 27.72 -37.34 38.06
N ALA A 272 27.47 -36.25 38.79
CA ALA A 272 28.20 -35.91 40.01
C ALA A 272 28.04 -36.97 41.11
N MET A 273 26.85 -37.60 41.24
CA MET A 273 26.66 -38.73 42.16
C MET A 273 27.49 -39.96 41.78
N TYR A 274 27.66 -40.24 40.49
CA TYR A 274 28.45 -41.39 40.01
C TYR A 274 29.95 -41.14 39.94
N GLN A 275 30.41 -39.89 39.79
CA GLN A 275 31.84 -39.58 39.75
C GLN A 275 32.53 -39.83 41.09
N GLY A 276 31.80 -39.79 42.21
CA GLY A 276 32.27 -40.19 43.54
C GLY A 276 33.51 -39.42 44.05
N PRO A 277 33.84 -39.50 45.34
CA PRO A 277 35.06 -38.87 45.89
C PRO A 277 36.38 -39.48 45.34
N ALA A 278 36.31 -40.55 44.54
CA ALA A 278 37.49 -41.22 43.99
C ALA A 278 38.28 -40.38 42.96
N GLN A 279 37.66 -39.38 42.32
CA GLN A 279 38.39 -38.43 41.46
C GLN A 279 39.11 -37.33 42.28
N SER A 280 38.55 -36.90 43.41
CA SER A 280 39.23 -35.92 44.29
C SER A 280 40.48 -36.49 44.97
N GLU A 281 40.57 -37.81 45.18
CA GLU A 281 41.79 -38.44 45.70
C GLU A 281 42.88 -38.64 44.62
N ARG A 282 42.52 -38.75 43.34
CA ARG A 282 43.50 -38.81 42.25
C ARG A 282 44.10 -37.45 41.89
N GLU A 283 43.36 -36.36 42.13
CA GLU A 283 43.83 -34.98 41.90
C GLU A 283 44.60 -34.40 43.10
N ALA A 284 44.49 -35.03 44.29
CA ALA A 284 45.31 -34.73 45.47
C ALA A 284 46.68 -35.46 45.49
N ALA A 285 46.98 -36.29 44.48
CA ALA A 285 48.31 -36.83 44.31
C ALA A 285 49.28 -35.70 43.95
N PRO A 286 50.42 -35.53 44.67
CA PRO A 286 51.36 -34.45 44.40
C PRO A 286 51.83 -34.53 42.95
N PRO A 287 51.97 -33.39 42.24
CA PRO A 287 52.45 -33.39 40.88
C PRO A 287 53.79 -34.11 40.82
N ALA A 288 53.91 -35.08 39.92
CA ALA A 288 55.19 -35.71 39.64
C ALA A 288 56.25 -34.62 39.40
N PRO A 289 57.48 -34.78 39.92
CA PRO A 289 58.52 -33.77 39.82
C PRO A 289 58.69 -33.37 38.36
N GLN A 290 58.54 -32.07 38.09
CA GLN A 290 58.77 -31.53 36.76
C GLN A 290 60.21 -31.90 36.33
N PRO A 291 60.41 -32.43 35.10
CA PRO A 291 61.76 -32.59 34.58
C PRO A 291 62.44 -31.21 34.56
N PRO A 292 63.76 -31.15 34.82
CA PRO A 292 64.49 -29.89 34.88
C PRO A 292 64.31 -29.12 33.56
N PRO A 293 64.18 -27.78 33.62
CA PRO A 293 64.06 -26.98 32.41
C PRO A 293 65.33 -27.15 31.58
N THR A 294 65.19 -27.78 30.41
CA THR A 294 66.23 -27.77 29.39
C THR A 294 66.43 -26.32 28.98
N VAL A 295 67.57 -25.77 29.40
CA VAL A 295 68.10 -24.50 28.92
C VAL A 295 68.35 -24.66 27.43
N CYS A 296 67.43 -24.16 26.61
CA CYS A 296 67.57 -23.70 25.24
C CYS A 296 66.16 -23.62 24.64
N ASP A 297 65.53 -22.46 24.69
CA ASP A 297 64.88 -21.88 23.51
C ASP A 297 64.45 -20.43 23.80
N LEU A 298 65.12 -19.52 23.10
CA LEU A 298 64.92 -18.08 23.11
C LEU A 298 63.56 -17.71 22.49
N PRO A 299 62.92 -16.61 22.94
CA PRO A 299 61.64 -16.18 22.39
C PRO A 299 61.83 -15.56 21.00
N HIS A 300 61.29 -16.22 19.97
CA HIS A 300 61.03 -15.56 18.70
C HIS A 300 59.82 -14.63 18.88
N VAL A 301 60.12 -13.33 18.98
CA VAL A 301 59.16 -12.24 18.93
C VAL A 301 58.44 -12.32 17.57
N SER A 302 57.17 -12.72 17.57
CA SER A 302 56.28 -12.54 16.42
C SER A 302 55.25 -11.46 16.75
N SER A 303 55.62 -10.26 16.31
CA SER A 303 54.81 -9.08 16.15
C SER A 303 53.57 -9.38 15.30
N SER A 304 52.35 -9.30 15.85
CA SER A 304 51.10 -8.98 15.11
C SER A 304 49.84 -8.87 16.01
N ARG A 305 49.88 -8.13 17.12
CA ARG A 305 48.64 -7.69 17.83
C ARG A 305 48.82 -6.35 18.55
N TRP A 306 49.09 -5.31 17.78
CA TRP A 306 48.78 -3.92 18.13
C TRP A 306 48.10 -3.31 16.88
N TRP A 307 47.13 -2.41 17.04
CA TRP A 307 46.13 -1.94 16.05
C TRP A 307 44.98 -2.95 15.87
N HIS A 308 43.76 -2.82 16.40
CA HIS A 308 42.87 -1.66 16.52
C HIS A 308 42.01 -1.75 17.79
N ARG A 309 42.36 -0.97 18.82
CA ARG A 309 41.43 -0.45 19.83
C ARG A 309 41.82 1.01 20.02
N LEU A 310 41.25 1.90 19.20
CA LEU A 310 41.20 3.36 19.41
C LEU A 310 40.50 3.98 18.18
N PHE A 311 39.20 4.22 18.30
CA PHE A 311 38.38 5.29 17.70
C PHE A 311 36.93 4.95 18.11
N ALA A 312 36.39 5.45 19.23
CA ALA A 312 35.89 6.82 19.45
C ALA A 312 34.89 7.19 18.33
N ARG A 313 33.56 7.23 18.53
CA ARG A 313 32.74 8.01 19.48
C ARG A 313 32.98 9.51 19.35
N SER A 314 32.27 10.16 18.43
CA SER A 314 31.86 11.58 18.51
C SER A 314 31.05 12.00 17.28
N SER A 315 29.93 12.68 17.59
CA SER A 315 29.06 13.53 16.73
C SER A 315 27.90 12.87 16.01
#